data_AF-A0A6P0U1A0-F1
#
_entry.id   AF-A0A6P0U1A0-F1
#
_cell.length_a   1.000
_cell.length_b   1.000
_cell.length_c   1.000
_cell.angle_alpha   90.00
_cell.angle_beta   90.00
_cell.angle_gamma   90.00
#
_symmetry.space_group_name_H-M   'P 1'
#
loop_
_entity.id
_entity.type
_entity.pdbx_description
1 polymer ?
#
loop_
_entity_poly.entity_id
_entity_poly.type
_entity_poly.pdbx_seq_one_letter_code
_entity_poly.pdbx_strand_id
1 'polypeptide(L)'
;MEQTLETEVEIKPKYEGWQPGFFEEVIGGWSGEPLVQEPQPEYQEREPSVKEKRQWSSDFFEKTCGSWEGNLVRESQPEYQEREFLL
;
A
#
# COMPACT_ATOMS: atom_id res chain seq x y z
N MET A 1 12.64 -40.48 35.69
CA MET A 1 12.95 -39.48 34.66
C MET A 1 11.69 -39.32 33.83
N GLU A 2 10.86 -38.36 34.18
CA GLU A 2 9.62 -38.09 33.48
C GLU A 2 9.96 -37.18 32.30
N GLN A 3 9.82 -37.68 31.08
CA GLN A 3 10.01 -36.90 29.86
C GLN A 3 8.67 -36.26 29.49
N THR A 4 8.59 -34.95 29.65
CA THR A 4 7.50 -34.11 29.14
C THR A 4 7.64 -33.99 27.63
N LEU A 5 6.72 -34.59 26.88
CA LEU A 5 6.61 -34.40 25.43
C LEU A 5 5.78 -33.13 25.19
N GLU A 6 6.47 -32.02 25.00
CA GLU A 6 5.89 -30.76 24.57
C GLU A 6 5.49 -30.90 23.09
N THR A 7 4.21 -31.16 22.85
CA THR A 7 3.63 -31.10 21.51
C THR A 7 3.58 -29.64 21.05
N GLU A 8 4.59 -29.23 20.30
CA GLU A 8 4.62 -27.95 19.59
C GLU A 8 3.55 -27.98 18.49
N VAL A 9 2.40 -27.37 18.76
CA VAL A 9 1.34 -27.18 17.75
C VAL A 9 1.81 -26.06 16.83
N GLU A 10 2.22 -26.42 15.61
CA GLU A 10 2.56 -25.49 14.54
C GLU A 10 1.29 -24.73 14.10
N ILE A 11 0.99 -23.60 14.75
CA ILE A 11 -0.15 -22.74 14.40
C ILE A 11 0.20 -21.97 13.12
N LYS A 12 -0.05 -22.57 11.95
CA LYS A 12 -0.06 -21.82 10.68
C LYS A 12 -1.31 -20.95 10.68
N PRO A 13 -1.21 -19.61 10.55
CA PRO A 13 -2.39 -18.78 10.43
C PRO A 13 -3.08 -19.12 9.11
N LYS A 14 -4.17 -19.88 9.21
CA LYS A 14 -5.05 -20.16 8.09
C LYS A 14 -5.77 -18.85 7.77
N TYR A 15 -5.38 -18.19 6.68
CA TYR A 15 -6.04 -16.97 6.23
C TYR A 15 -7.40 -17.33 5.64
N GLU A 16 -8.46 -17.22 6.44
CA GLU A 16 -9.84 -17.52 6.05
C GLU A 16 -10.56 -16.32 5.40
N GLY A 17 -9.82 -15.26 5.05
CA GLY A 17 -10.38 -14.02 4.53
C GLY A 17 -11.13 -13.23 5.61
N TRP A 18 -11.83 -12.18 5.19
CA TRP A 18 -12.67 -11.39 6.08
C TRP A 18 -13.98 -12.13 6.34
N GLN A 19 -14.48 -12.06 7.57
CA GLN A 19 -15.80 -12.60 7.90
C GLN A 19 -16.89 -11.82 7.12
N PRO A 20 -17.92 -12.50 6.60
CA PRO A 20 -19.07 -11.82 6.02
C PRO A 20 -19.68 -10.83 7.03
N GLY A 21 -19.92 -9.58 6.63
CA GLY A 21 -20.46 -8.55 7.54
C GLY A 21 -19.40 -7.74 8.29
N PHE A 22 -18.11 -8.12 8.21
CA PHE A 22 -17.03 -7.46 8.94
C PHE A 22 -16.89 -5.97 8.57
N PHE A 23 -17.02 -5.65 7.29
CA PHE A 23 -16.87 -4.27 6.82
C PHE A 23 -18.11 -3.42 7.13
N GLU A 24 -19.28 -4.01 7.16
CA GLU A 24 -20.53 -3.34 7.55
C GLU A 24 -20.48 -2.91 9.02
N GLU A 25 -19.91 -3.75 9.89
CA GLU A 25 -19.64 -3.41 11.29
C GLU A 25 -18.54 -2.34 11.43
N VAL A 26 -17.40 -2.53 10.75
CA VAL A 26 -16.22 -1.67 10.91
C VAL A 26 -16.38 -0.30 10.26
N ILE A 27 -17.01 -0.22 9.09
CA ILE A 27 -17.21 1.03 8.34
C ILE A 27 -18.46 1.76 8.88
N GLY A 28 -19.46 1.03 9.38
CA GLY A 28 -20.65 1.60 10.02
C GLY A 28 -20.41 2.20 11.42
N GLY A 29 -19.30 1.87 12.06
CA GLY A 29 -18.92 2.38 13.39
C GLY A 29 -18.26 3.75 13.39
N TRP A 30 -17.92 4.32 12.23
CA TRP A 30 -17.24 5.61 12.17
C TRP A 30 -18.24 6.77 12.24
N SER A 31 -18.76 7.05 13.44
CA SER A 31 -19.51 8.27 13.76
C SER A 31 -18.59 9.39 14.27
N GLY A 32 -17.45 9.59 13.60
CA GLY A 32 -16.48 10.62 13.98
C GLY A 32 -17.00 12.04 13.75
N GLU A 33 -16.21 13.03 14.15
CA GLU A 33 -16.48 14.42 13.77
C GLU A 33 -16.54 14.56 12.24
N PRO A 34 -17.36 15.48 11.69
CA PRO A 34 -17.40 15.73 10.27
C PRO A 34 -16.00 15.97 9.72
N LEU A 35 -15.63 15.27 8.63
CA LEU A 35 -14.39 15.54 7.92
C LEU A 35 -14.47 16.95 7.31
N VAL A 36 -13.88 17.93 8.00
CA VAL A 36 -13.73 19.28 7.49
C VAL A 36 -12.44 19.34 6.70
N GLN A 37 -12.54 19.58 5.40
CA GLN A 37 -11.37 19.90 4.59
C GLN A 37 -10.94 21.33 4.89
N GLU A 38 -9.93 21.48 5.73
CA GLU A 38 -9.26 22.77 5.90
C GLU A 38 -8.64 23.24 4.56
N PRO A 39 -8.56 24.55 4.32
CA PRO A 39 -7.83 25.05 3.17
C PRO A 39 -6.39 24.53 3.19
N GLN A 40 -5.94 23.98 2.05
CA GLN A 40 -4.56 23.54 1.93
C GLN A 40 -3.61 24.72 2.21
N PRO A 41 -2.52 24.51 2.97
CA PRO A 41 -1.53 25.56 3.16
C PRO A 41 -0.88 25.92 1.82
N GLU A 42 -0.32 27.12 1.77
CA GLU A 42 0.47 27.58 0.63
C GLU A 42 1.65 26.64 0.35
N TYR A 43 2.01 26.49 -0.92
CA TYR A 43 3.17 25.69 -1.33
C TYR A 43 4.43 26.22 -0.64
N GLN A 44 5.07 25.39 0.18
CA GLN A 44 6.39 25.69 0.69
C GLN A 44 7.43 25.44 -0.40
N GLU A 45 8.21 26.47 -0.72
CA GLU A 45 9.42 26.30 -1.51
C GLU A 45 10.41 25.48 -0.68
N ARG A 46 10.71 24.26 -1.15
CA ARG A 46 11.82 23.48 -0.59
C ARG A 46 13.10 24.13 -1.09
N GLU A 47 14.05 24.41 -0.19
CA GLU A 47 15.41 24.73 -0.62
C GLU A 47 15.86 23.65 -1.63
N PRO A 48 16.46 24.02 -2.77
CA PRO A 48 16.95 23.06 -3.72
C PRO A 48 18.03 22.25 -3.00
N SER A 49 17.63 21.08 -2.48
CA SER A 49 18.52 20.17 -1.78
C SER A 49 19.72 19.98 -2.66
N VAL A 50 20.90 20.35 -2.16
CA VAL A 50 22.21 20.21 -2.80
C VAL A 50 22.17 19.00 -3.72
N LYS A 51 22.20 19.24 -5.04
CA LYS A 51 21.94 18.26 -6.12
C LYS A 51 22.83 17.01 -6.07
N GLU A 52 23.77 16.98 -5.13
CA GLU A 52 24.85 16.03 -4.96
C GLU A 52 24.46 14.78 -4.13
N LYS A 53 23.35 14.79 -3.37
CA LYS A 53 23.03 13.68 -2.44
C LYS A 53 21.91 12.73 -2.86
N ARG A 54 21.38 12.84 -4.08
CA ARG A 54 20.30 11.96 -4.56
C ARG A 54 20.54 11.43 -5.96
N GLN A 55 21.79 11.17 -6.30
CA GLN A 55 22.08 10.35 -7.47
C GLN A 55 22.20 8.92 -6.99
N TRP A 56 21.26 8.08 -7.41
CA TRP A 56 21.48 6.65 -7.38
C TRP A 56 22.77 6.34 -8.12
N SER A 57 23.53 5.35 -7.65
CA SER A 57 24.65 4.85 -8.45
C SER A 57 24.09 4.38 -9.80
N SER A 58 24.91 4.51 -10.86
CA SER A 58 24.48 4.13 -12.21
C SER A 58 23.95 2.69 -12.30
N ASP A 59 24.42 1.82 -11.39
CA ASP A 59 24.04 0.40 -11.33
C ASP A 59 23.05 0.08 -10.20
N PHE A 60 22.44 1.10 -9.57
CA PHE A 60 21.55 0.89 -8.42
C PHE A 60 20.34 0.03 -8.78
N PHE A 61 19.74 0.30 -9.95
CA PHE A 61 18.56 -0.40 -10.41
C PHE A 61 18.88 -1.88 -10.68
N GLU A 62 19.98 -2.16 -11.38
CA GLU A 62 20.44 -3.51 -11.71
C GLU A 62 20.82 -4.29 -10.45
N LYS A 63 21.45 -3.64 -9.47
CA LYS A 63 21.79 -4.28 -8.18
C LYS A 63 20.57 -4.60 -7.33
N THR A 64 19.54 -3.78 -7.39
CA THR A 64 18.37 -3.90 -6.49
C THR A 64 17.24 -4.72 -7.11
N CYS A 65 17.01 -4.54 -8.40
CA CYS A 65 15.88 -5.12 -9.14
C CYS A 65 16.32 -6.16 -10.19
N GLY A 66 17.64 -6.33 -10.41
CA GLY A 66 18.16 -7.12 -11.53
C GLY A 66 18.08 -6.36 -12.86
N SER A 67 18.61 -6.99 -13.92
CA SER A 67 18.43 -6.47 -15.28
C SER A 67 17.02 -6.85 -15.76
N TRP A 68 16.25 -5.85 -16.21
CA TRP A 68 14.95 -6.11 -16.79
C TRP A 68 15.10 -6.44 -18.28
N GLU A 69 14.68 -7.64 -18.68
CA GLU A 69 14.74 -8.13 -20.07
C GLU A 69 13.39 -8.06 -20.81
N GLY A 70 12.42 -7.32 -20.27
CA GLY A 70 11.09 -7.19 -20.89
C GLY A 70 11.06 -6.20 -22.07
N ASN A 71 10.01 -6.29 -22.89
CA ASN A 71 9.66 -5.23 -23.84
C ASN A 71 8.73 -4.24 -23.15
N LEU A 72 8.95 -2.93 -23.33
CA LEU A 72 8.09 -1.90 -22.72
C LEU A 72 6.76 -1.88 -23.46
N VAL A 73 5.80 -2.65 -22.96
CA VAL A 73 4.43 -2.60 -23.44
C VAL A 73 3.71 -1.50 -22.66
N ARG A 74 3.41 -0.38 -23.35
CA ARG A 74 2.42 0.55 -22.82
C ARG A 74 1.06 -0.09 -23.03
N GLU A 75 0.46 -0.58 -21.96
CA GLU A 75 -0.95 -0.93 -21.99
C GLU A 75 -1.76 0.34 -22.26
N SER A 76 -2.71 0.27 -23.19
CA SER A 76 -3.65 1.37 -23.40
C SER A 76 -4.43 1.57 -22.10
N GLN A 77 -4.33 2.74 -21.48
CA GLN A 77 -5.21 3.06 -20.36
C GLN A 77 -6.67 2.95 -20.84
N PRO A 78 -7.56 2.34 -20.04
CA PRO A 78 -8.98 2.38 -20.34
C PRO A 78 -9.43 3.85 -20.38
N GLU A 79 -10.32 4.15 -21.32
CA GLU A 79 -11.01 5.43 -21.36
C GLU A 79 -11.73 5.66 -20.03
N TYR A 80 -11.67 6.90 -19.52
CA TYR A 80 -12.25 7.24 -18.23
C TYR A 80 -13.74 6.89 -18.22
N GLN A 81 -14.13 5.92 -17.40
CA GLN A 81 -15.54 5.63 -17.17
C GLN A 81 -16.02 6.54 -16.05
N GLU A 82 -16.94 7.45 -16.38
CA GLU A 82 -17.67 8.21 -15.38
C GLU A 82 -18.36 7.23 -14.43
N ARG A 83 -18.07 7.35 -13.13
CA ARG A 83 -18.77 6.57 -12.11
C ARG A 83 -20.18 7.14 -12.01
N GLU A 84 -21.17 6.39 -12.51
CA GLU A 84 -22.58 6.66 -12.28
C GLU A 84 -22.81 6.76 -10.77
N PHE A 85 -23.10 7.97 -10.28
CA PHE A 85 -23.55 8.15 -8.91
C PHE A 85 -24.96 7.54 -8.83
N LEU A 86 -25.08 6.40 -8.15
CA LEU A 86 -26.39 5.85 -7.84
C LEU A 86 -27.12 6.85 -6.93
N LEU A 87 -28.16 7.48 -7.48
CA LEU A 87 -29.12 8.35 -6.81
C LEU A 87 -30.01 7.55 -5.84
#